data_AF-A0A836X842-F1
#
_entry.id   AF-A0A836X842-F1
#
_cell.length_a   1.000
_cell.length_b   1.000
_cell.length_c   1.000
_cell.angle_alpha   90.00
_cell.angle_beta   90.00
_cell.angle_gamma   90.00
#
_symmetry.space_group_name_H-M   'P 1'
#
loop_
_entity.id
_entity.type
_entity.pdbx_description
1 polymer ?
#
loop_
_entity_poly.entity_id
_entity_poly.type
_entity_poly.pdbx_seq_one_letter_code
_entity_poly.pdbx_strand_id
1 'polypeptide(L)'
;MTNINFEKMNENMNKVSQSAYSAAKAFYALNTNTYEQLFEQQIAMATLGMESITSQMKLMSTTQDYNAVVAGQTELANEISSKSQDIARNSMDIMNESKEEVSAWVEGVAKETAANIEMVKAA
;
A
#
# COMPACT_ATOMS: atom_id res chain seq x y z
N MET A 1 -22.52 45.56 17.29
CA MET A 1 -21.26 45.01 16.73
C MET A 1 -20.94 43.62 17.31
N THR A 2 -21.95 42.81 17.69
CA THR A 2 -21.73 41.56 18.45
C THR A 2 -21.99 40.28 17.62
N ASN A 3 -22.67 40.38 16.47
CA ASN A 3 -22.98 39.22 15.62
C ASN A 3 -21.81 38.74 14.75
N ILE A 4 -20.87 39.62 14.42
CA ILE A 4 -19.74 39.30 13.52
C ILE A 4 -18.78 38.29 14.14
N ASN A 5 -18.63 38.27 15.48
CA ASN A 5 -17.72 37.34 16.15
C ASN A 5 -18.27 35.92 16.26
N PHE A 6 -19.59 35.77 16.42
CA PHE A 6 -20.22 34.45 16.52
C PHE A 6 -20.28 33.73 15.16
N GLU A 7 -20.61 34.45 14.08
CA GLU A 7 -20.63 33.87 12.72
C GLU A 7 -19.23 33.43 12.29
N LYS A 8 -18.22 34.28 12.50
CA LYS A 8 -16.81 33.96 12.17
C LYS A 8 -16.28 32.78 13.00
N MET A 9 -16.64 32.69 14.28
CA MET A 9 -16.29 31.56 15.14
C MET A 9 -16.95 30.25 14.64
N ASN A 10 -18.23 30.31 14.25
CA ASN A 10 -18.94 29.15 13.71
C ASN A 10 -18.37 28.67 12.37
N GLU A 11 -18.03 29.60 11.47
CA GLU A 11 -17.35 29.28 10.20
C GLU A 11 -15.97 28.64 10.43
N ASN A 12 -15.19 29.15 11.38
CA ASN A 12 -13.88 28.59 11.70
C ASN A 12 -14.00 27.19 12.32
N MET A 13 -14.98 26.95 13.20
CA MET A 13 -15.26 25.61 13.73
C MET A 13 -15.69 24.61 12.63
N ASN A 14 -16.48 25.06 11.65
CA ASN A 14 -16.84 24.24 10.51
C ASN A 14 -15.61 23.87 9.66
N LYS A 15 -14.70 24.81 9.42
CA LYS A 15 -13.44 24.55 8.71
C LYS A 15 -12.57 23.54 9.47
N VAL A 16 -12.40 23.69 10.77
CA VAL A 16 -11.67 22.72 11.61
C VAL A 16 -12.29 21.32 11.52
N SER A 17 -13.62 21.23 11.53
CA SER A 17 -14.32 19.95 11.41
C SER A 17 -14.12 19.31 10.03
N GLN A 18 -14.15 20.11 8.96
CA GLN A 18 -13.87 19.65 7.60
C GLN A 18 -12.42 19.20 7.41
N SER A 19 -11.46 19.92 8.00
CA SER A 19 -10.04 19.54 8.05
C SER A 19 -9.86 18.18 8.72
N ALA A 20 -10.45 18.00 9.91
CA ALA A 20 -10.38 16.73 10.63
C ALA A 20 -10.99 15.56 9.83
N TYR A 21 -12.13 15.79 9.19
CA TYR A 21 -12.76 14.78 8.31
C TYR A 21 -11.88 14.44 7.09
N SER A 22 -11.29 15.45 6.46
CA SER A 22 -10.41 15.26 5.30
C SER A 22 -9.15 14.48 5.67
N ALA A 23 -8.53 14.79 6.81
CA ALA A 23 -7.40 14.04 7.34
C ALA A 23 -7.75 12.57 7.58
N ALA A 24 -8.90 12.29 8.21
CA ALA A 24 -9.37 10.92 8.45
C ALA A 24 -9.63 10.15 7.14
N LYS A 25 -10.23 10.81 6.14
CA LYS A 25 -10.45 10.23 4.82
C LYS A 25 -9.14 9.92 4.10
N ALA A 26 -8.15 10.82 4.18
CA ALA A 26 -6.84 10.61 3.59
C ALA A 26 -6.13 9.40 4.23
N PHE A 27 -6.16 9.28 5.56
CA PHE A 27 -5.61 8.11 6.25
C PHE A 27 -6.28 6.79 5.83
N TYR A 28 -7.61 6.78 5.73
CA TYR A 28 -8.34 5.60 5.25
C TYR A 28 -7.91 5.21 3.83
N ALA A 29 -7.75 6.18 2.93
CA ALA A 29 -7.30 5.93 1.56
C ALA A 29 -5.88 5.36 1.52
N LEU A 30 -4.94 5.89 2.32
CA LEU A 30 -3.57 5.37 2.43
C LEU A 30 -3.55 3.91 2.88
N ASN A 31 -4.35 3.59 3.89
CA ASN A 31 -4.45 2.23 4.41
C ASN A 31 -5.03 1.28 3.35
N THR A 32 -6.15 1.64 2.72
CA THR A 32 -6.78 0.82 1.67
C THR A 32 -5.83 0.60 0.50
N ASN A 33 -5.15 1.65 0.02
CA ASN A 33 -4.19 1.54 -1.08
C ASN A 33 -3.04 0.58 -0.74
N THR A 34 -2.47 0.68 0.47
CA THR A 34 -1.43 -0.24 0.94
C THR A 34 -1.94 -1.69 0.97
N TYR A 35 -3.15 -1.90 1.48
CA TYR A 35 -3.76 -3.24 1.54
C TYR A 35 -4.03 -3.82 0.15
N GLU A 36 -4.54 -3.02 -0.78
CA GLU A 36 -4.78 -3.45 -2.17
C GLU A 36 -3.48 -3.91 -2.83
N GLN A 37 -2.40 -3.13 -2.72
CA GLN A 37 -1.09 -3.49 -3.28
C GLN A 37 -0.50 -4.75 -2.63
N LEU A 38 -0.60 -4.90 -1.30
CA LEU A 38 -0.16 -6.13 -0.62
C LEU A 38 -1.02 -7.34 -1.00
N PHE A 39 -2.30 -7.14 -1.28
CA PHE A 39 -3.18 -8.20 -1.74
C PHE A 39 -2.83 -8.66 -3.17
N GLU A 40 -2.42 -7.73 -4.05
CA GLU A 40 -1.88 -8.08 -5.37
C GLU A 40 -0.63 -8.97 -5.26
N GLN A 41 0.26 -8.71 -4.30
CA GLN A 41 1.43 -9.57 -4.07
C GLN A 41 1.03 -10.98 -3.60
N GLN A 42 -0.04 -11.11 -2.81
CA GLN A 42 -0.58 -12.44 -2.42
C GLN A 42 -1.16 -13.19 -3.63
N ILE A 43 -1.86 -12.49 -4.53
CA ILE A 43 -2.35 -13.07 -5.79
C ILE A 43 -1.16 -13.51 -6.67
N ALA A 44 -0.12 -12.69 -6.76
CA ALA A 44 1.09 -13.03 -7.52
C ALA A 44 1.74 -14.30 -6.97
N MET A 45 1.82 -14.45 -5.65
CA MET A 45 2.35 -15.66 -5.01
C MET A 45 1.47 -16.89 -5.24
N ALA A 46 0.14 -16.76 -5.18
CA ALA A 46 -0.77 -17.84 -5.52
C ALA A 46 -0.65 -18.27 -7.00
N THR A 47 -0.50 -17.29 -7.89
CA THR A 47 -0.29 -17.51 -9.34
C THR A 47 1.02 -18.26 -9.59
N LEU A 48 2.11 -17.86 -8.92
CA LEU A 48 3.39 -18.56 -8.99
C LEU A 48 3.28 -20.03 -8.56
N GLY A 49 2.48 -20.32 -7.52
CA GLY A 49 2.21 -21.68 -7.09
C GLY A 49 1.51 -22.52 -8.17
N MET A 50 0.50 -21.95 -8.84
CA MET A 50 -0.19 -22.60 -9.96
C MET A 50 0.74 -22.80 -11.16
N GLU A 51 1.53 -21.79 -11.53
CA GLU A 51 2.53 -21.88 -12.60
C GLU A 51 3.54 -23.00 -12.33
N SER A 52 4.03 -23.11 -11.10
CA SER A 52 4.95 -24.17 -10.68
C SER A 52 4.36 -25.56 -10.88
N ILE A 53 3.11 -25.77 -10.49
CA ILE A 53 2.41 -27.05 -10.65
C ILE A 53 2.24 -27.39 -12.14
N THR A 54 1.77 -26.42 -12.95
CA THR A 54 1.60 -26.61 -14.40
C THR A 54 2.92 -26.91 -15.10
N SER A 55 3.99 -26.20 -14.75
CA SER A 55 5.31 -26.39 -15.35
C SER A 55 5.93 -27.72 -14.96
N GLN A 56 5.75 -28.18 -13.71
CA GLN A 56 6.17 -29.53 -13.30
C GLN A 56 5.42 -30.63 -14.05
N MET A 57 4.09 -30.52 -14.20
CA MET A 57 3.31 -31.48 -15.01
C MET A 57 3.76 -31.50 -16.46
N LYS A 58 4.09 -30.34 -17.03
CA LYS A 58 4.63 -30.25 -18.39
C LYS A 58 5.97 -30.96 -18.50
N LEU A 59 6.91 -30.67 -17.59
CA LEU A 59 8.23 -31.31 -17.57
C LEU A 59 8.12 -32.85 -17.51
N MET A 60 7.25 -33.39 -16.65
CA MET A 60 7.02 -34.83 -16.50
C MET A 60 6.33 -35.48 -17.72
N SER A 61 5.47 -34.75 -18.42
CA SER A 61 4.73 -35.28 -19.57
C SER A 61 5.50 -35.20 -20.89
N THR A 62 6.44 -34.26 -21.03
CA THR A 62 7.17 -34.03 -22.29
C THR A 62 8.52 -34.72 -22.36
N THR A 63 9.06 -35.21 -21.24
CA THR A 63 10.47 -35.57 -21.14
C THR A 63 10.64 -37.03 -20.74
N GLN A 64 11.18 -37.87 -21.62
CA GLN A 64 11.47 -39.29 -21.34
C GLN A 64 12.91 -39.52 -20.81
N ASP A 65 13.81 -38.54 -20.98
CA ASP A 65 15.20 -38.61 -20.53
C ASP A 65 15.36 -38.00 -19.12
N TYR A 66 15.96 -38.77 -18.21
CA TYR A 66 16.23 -38.38 -16.83
C TYR A 66 17.13 -37.14 -16.72
N ASN A 67 18.13 -36.99 -17.59
CA ASN A 67 19.03 -35.82 -17.56
C ASN A 67 18.29 -34.52 -17.91
N ALA A 68 17.34 -34.60 -18.85
CA ALA A 68 16.51 -33.46 -19.23
C ALA A 68 15.48 -33.10 -18.15
N VAL A 69 15.00 -34.08 -17.37
CA VAL A 69 14.16 -33.82 -16.18
C VAL A 69 14.95 -33.07 -15.11
N VAL A 70 16.19 -33.48 -14.80
CA VAL A 70 17.01 -32.80 -13.78
C VAL A 70 17.36 -31.37 -14.19
N ALA A 71 17.71 -31.15 -15.47
CA ALA A 71 17.96 -29.82 -16.00
C ALA A 71 16.70 -28.92 -15.90
N GLY A 72 15.54 -29.45 -16.31
CA GLY A 72 14.27 -28.73 -16.22
C GLY A 72 13.84 -28.42 -14.77
N GLN A 73 14.08 -29.33 -13.82
CA GLN A 73 13.83 -29.06 -12.40
C GLN A 73 14.71 -27.93 -11.85
N THR A 74 15.97 -27.87 -12.27
CA THR A 74 16.90 -26.81 -11.88
C THR A 74 16.45 -25.45 -12.42
N GLU A 75 16.01 -25.42 -13.68
CA GLU A 75 15.47 -24.20 -14.32
C GLU A 75 14.20 -23.73 -13.62
N LEU A 76 13.25 -24.62 -13.34
CA LEU A 76 12.03 -24.32 -12.60
C LEU A 76 12.33 -23.81 -11.18
N ALA A 77 13.27 -24.42 -10.48
CA ALA A 77 13.68 -23.98 -9.16
C ALA A 77 14.27 -22.56 -9.19
N ASN A 78 15.10 -22.24 -10.18
CA ASN A 78 15.67 -20.90 -10.35
C ASN A 78 14.59 -19.87 -10.68
N GLU A 79 13.65 -20.20 -11.58
CA GLU A 79 12.56 -19.31 -11.95
C GLU A 79 11.65 -19.00 -10.75
N ILE A 80 11.23 -20.04 -10.01
CA ILE A 80 10.40 -19.89 -8.81
C ILE A 80 11.13 -19.06 -7.76
N SER A 81 12.42 -19.31 -7.55
CA SER A 81 13.24 -18.56 -6.60
C SER A 81 13.35 -17.08 -6.99
N SER A 82 13.60 -16.78 -8.26
CA SER A 82 13.66 -15.41 -8.76
C SER A 82 12.32 -14.69 -8.57
N LYS A 83 11.22 -15.28 -9.05
CA LYS A 83 9.88 -14.69 -8.92
C LYS A 83 9.47 -14.49 -7.46
N SER A 84 9.79 -15.44 -6.59
CA SER A 84 9.52 -15.32 -5.15
C SER A 84 10.29 -14.17 -4.51
N GLN A 85 11.57 -13.99 -4.89
CA GLN A 85 12.38 -12.87 -4.42
C GLN A 85 11.85 -11.53 -4.92
N ASP A 86 11.37 -11.46 -6.16
CA ASP A 86 10.80 -10.24 -6.72
C ASP A 86 9.49 -9.85 -6.00
N ILE A 87 8.60 -10.82 -5.73
CA ILE A 87 7.41 -10.58 -4.90
C ILE A 87 7.79 -10.07 -3.50
N ALA A 88 8.83 -10.65 -2.88
CA ALA A 88 9.30 -10.22 -1.58
C ALA A 88 9.88 -8.79 -1.60
N ARG A 89 10.65 -8.43 -2.64
CA ARG A 89 11.17 -7.07 -2.84
C ARG A 89 10.05 -6.07 -3.02
N ASN A 90 9.11 -6.34 -3.94
CA ASN A 90 7.96 -5.48 -4.18
C ASN A 90 7.13 -5.27 -2.90
N SER A 91 6.92 -6.34 -2.12
CA SER A 91 6.22 -6.24 -0.83
C SER A 91 6.95 -5.32 0.16
N MET A 92 8.29 -5.37 0.20
CA MET A 92 9.09 -4.46 1.03
C MET A 92 9.01 -3.02 0.53
N ASP A 93 9.03 -2.81 -0.78
CA ASP A 93 8.92 -1.49 -1.39
C ASP A 93 7.55 -0.86 -1.05
N ILE A 94 6.45 -1.62 -1.18
CA ILE A 94 5.11 -1.18 -0.76
C ILE A 94 5.09 -0.75 0.72
N MET A 95 5.74 -1.52 1.61
CA MET A 95 5.79 -1.17 3.04
C MET A 95 6.62 0.09 3.29
N ASN A 96 7.72 0.28 2.56
CA ASN A 96 8.56 1.47 2.69
C ASN A 96 7.81 2.71 2.17
N GLU A 97 7.16 2.62 1.03
CA GLU A 97 6.32 3.68 0.47
C GLU A 97 5.18 4.04 1.42
N SER A 98 4.46 3.04 1.95
CA SER A 98 3.40 3.25 2.94
C SER A 98 3.91 3.99 4.19
N LYS A 99 5.11 3.66 4.67
CA LYS A 99 5.75 4.37 5.78
C LYS A 99 6.02 5.84 5.45
N GLU A 100 6.51 6.12 4.25
CA GLU A 100 6.76 7.49 3.78
C GLU A 100 5.45 8.28 3.63
N GLU A 101 4.42 7.67 3.04
CA GLU A 101 3.09 8.27 2.87
C GLU A 101 2.43 8.59 4.22
N VAL A 102 2.51 7.67 5.19
CA VAL A 102 2.00 7.91 6.55
C VAL A 102 2.77 9.03 7.23
N SER A 103 4.10 9.07 7.08
CA SER A 103 4.93 10.14 7.65
C SER A 103 4.54 11.51 7.07
N ALA A 104 4.38 11.58 5.74
CA ALA A 104 3.93 12.79 5.05
C ALA A 104 2.52 13.21 5.48
N TRP A 105 1.61 12.25 5.67
CA TRP A 105 0.26 12.52 6.18
C TRP A 105 0.29 13.10 7.60
N VAL A 106 1.08 12.51 8.52
CA VAL A 106 1.24 13.03 9.89
C VAL A 106 1.77 14.46 9.87
N GLU A 107 2.80 14.74 9.07
CA GLU A 107 3.34 16.09 8.92
C GLU A 107 2.30 17.08 8.38
N GLY A 108 1.48 16.65 7.41
CA GLY A 108 0.38 17.44 6.86
C GLY A 108 -0.66 17.79 7.93
N VAL A 109 -1.11 16.79 8.70
CA VAL A 109 -2.06 16.97 9.80
C VAL A 109 -1.49 17.90 10.88
N ALA A 110 -0.21 17.78 11.22
CA ALA A 110 0.43 18.65 12.20
C ALA A 110 0.46 20.12 11.75
N LYS A 111 0.82 20.37 10.47
CA LYS A 111 0.82 21.72 9.88
C LYS A 111 -0.60 22.30 9.84
N GLU A 112 -1.58 21.52 9.43
CA GLU A 112 -2.98 21.95 9.36
C GLU A 112 -3.57 22.23 10.75
N THR A 113 -3.23 21.40 11.74
CA THR A 113 -3.63 21.61 13.13
C THR A 113 -3.03 22.90 13.71
N ALA A 114 -1.75 23.18 13.42
CA ALA A 114 -1.11 24.44 13.84
C ALA A 114 -1.83 25.66 13.24
N ALA A 115 -2.15 25.63 11.94
CA ALA A 115 -2.90 26.70 11.28
C ALA A 115 -4.32 26.86 11.86
N ASN A 116 -4.99 25.75 12.17
CA ASN A 116 -6.32 25.75 12.79
C ASN A 116 -6.31 26.37 14.20
N ILE A 117 -5.29 26.11 15.01
CA ILE A 117 -5.12 26.71 16.34
C ILE A 117 -4.97 28.25 16.23
N GLU A 118 -4.22 28.74 15.25
CA GLU A 118 -4.07 30.18 15.01
C GLU A 118 -5.38 30.83 14.53
N MET A 119 -6.09 30.16 13.63
CA MET A 119 -7.38 30.62 13.10
C MET A 119 -8.46 30.76 14.20
N VAL A 120 -8.50 29.81 15.14
CA VAL A 120 -9.42 29.85 16.29
C VAL A 120 -9.02 30.93 17.29
N LYS A 121 -7.72 31.15 17.53
CA LYS A 121 -7.23 32.24 18.41
C LYS A 121 -7.47 33.64 17.85
N ALA A 122 -7.60 33.78 16.52
CA ALA A 122 -7.82 35.06 15.82
C ALA A 122 -9.30 35.38 15.51
N ALA A 123 -10.24 34.56 15.99
CA ALA A 123 -11.68 34.70 15.86
C ALA A 123 -12.30 35.20 17.17
#